data_AF-A0A7C5QCN5-F1
#
_entry.id   AF-A0A7C5QCN5-F1
#
_cell.length_a   1.000
_cell.length_b   1.000
_cell.length_c   1.000
_cell.angle_alpha   90.00
_cell.angle_beta   90.00
_cell.angle_gamma   90.00
#
_symmetry.space_group_name_H-M   'P 1'
#
loop_
_entity.id
_entity.type
_entity.pdbx_description
1 polymer ?
#
loop_
_entity_poly.entity_id
_entity_poly.type
_entity_poly.pdbx_seq_one_letter_code
_entity_poly.pdbx_strand_id
1 'polypeptide(L)'
;MDIQRIIRYALSLALTIVFLLHVGGVFHIPILTSLENQAYDARLKITLPEHVDKQVIIVDIDEKSLDKIGQWPWNRNVLAKINDVLFDYYQIKAIGYDIVFAEPDIDEGAKLLDRMANSSLQNDPTFIQEYNRVMPSLQHDQLFAESLRGRKTVMGFVMDTDTIKGSLPQAIATLDKKT
;
A
#
# COMPACT_ATOMS: atom_id res chain seq x y z
N MET A 1 8.70 -10.81 -61.83
CA MET A 1 8.38 -11.62 -60.62
C MET A 1 8.52 -10.82 -59.32
N ASP A 2 9.01 -9.59 -59.38
CA ASP A 2 9.39 -8.79 -58.20
C ASP A 2 8.25 -7.93 -57.63
N ILE A 3 7.34 -7.45 -58.48
CA ILE A 3 6.18 -6.63 -58.06
C ILE A 3 5.29 -7.38 -57.06
N GLN A 4 5.00 -8.65 -57.28
CA GLN A 4 4.20 -9.45 -56.35
C GLN A 4 4.91 -9.65 -54.99
N ARG A 5 6.24 -9.75 -54.99
CA ARG A 5 7.05 -9.86 -53.76
C ARG A 5 7.03 -8.55 -52.99
N ILE A 6 7.20 -7.43 -53.68
CA ILE A 6 7.14 -6.08 -53.10
C ILE A 6 5.76 -5.82 -52.49
N ILE A 7 4.69 -6.14 -53.21
CA ILE A 7 3.31 -6.00 -52.70
C ILE A 7 3.10 -6.83 -51.43
N ARG A 8 3.58 -8.09 -51.42
CA ARG A 8 3.46 -8.96 -50.24
C ARG A 8 4.22 -8.41 -49.03
N TYR A 9 5.44 -7.92 -49.22
CA TYR A 9 6.21 -7.33 -48.13
C TYR A 9 5.60 -6.02 -47.64
N ALA A 10 5.13 -5.16 -48.55
CA ALA A 10 4.46 -3.92 -48.19
C ALA A 10 3.19 -4.18 -47.36
N LEU A 11 2.35 -5.14 -47.76
CA LEU A 11 1.16 -5.54 -47.01
C LEU A 11 1.51 -6.12 -45.64
N SER A 12 2.54 -6.97 -45.56
CA SER A 12 2.99 -7.56 -44.29
C SER A 12 3.52 -6.50 -43.34
N LEU A 13 4.29 -5.54 -43.86
CA LEU A 13 4.82 -4.42 -43.09
C LEU A 13 3.71 -3.50 -42.61
N ALA A 14 2.75 -3.14 -43.47
CA ALA A 14 1.61 -2.32 -43.10
C ALA A 14 0.77 -2.97 -41.99
N LEU A 15 0.48 -4.28 -42.12
CA LEU A 15 -0.23 -5.03 -41.09
C LEU A 15 0.55 -5.03 -39.76
N THR A 16 1.86 -5.28 -39.82
CA THR A 16 2.73 -5.27 -38.63
C THR A 16 2.73 -3.90 -37.95
N ILE A 17 2.82 -2.82 -38.72
CA ILE A 17 2.76 -1.45 -38.20
C ILE A 17 1.41 -1.19 -37.52
N VAL A 18 0.31 -1.63 -38.12
CA VAL A 18 -1.03 -1.48 -37.51
C VAL A 18 -1.10 -2.20 -36.15
N PHE A 19 -0.60 -3.43 -36.06
CA PHE A 19 -0.54 -4.15 -34.78
C PHE A 19 0.38 -3.46 -33.76
N LEU A 20 1.56 -2.98 -34.19
CA LEU A 20 2.48 -2.26 -33.31
C LEU A 20 1.89 -0.96 -32.78
N LEU A 21 1.17 -0.20 -33.62
CA LEU A 21 0.48 1.01 -33.21
C LEU A 21 -0.70 0.72 -32.27
N HIS A 22 -1.37 -0.42 -32.45
CA HIS A 22 -2.40 -0.89 -31.52
C HIS A 22 -1.83 -1.24 -30.14
N VAL A 23 -0.78 -2.07 -30.11
CA VAL A 23 -0.10 -2.48 -28.87
C VAL A 23 0.59 -1.31 -28.18
N GLY A 24 1.12 -0.36 -28.96
CA GLY A 24 1.71 0.88 -28.45
C GLY A 24 0.70 1.93 -27.96
N GLY A 25 -0.61 1.64 -28.01
CA GLY A 25 -1.66 2.52 -27.47
C GLY A 25 -2.01 3.73 -28.34
N VAL A 26 -1.53 3.80 -29.59
CA VAL A 26 -1.82 4.93 -30.50
C VAL A 26 -3.27 4.90 -30.98
N PHE A 27 -3.83 3.70 -31.21
CA PHE A 27 -5.26 3.50 -31.45
C PHE A 27 -5.73 2.14 -30.94
N HIS A 28 -7.01 2.03 -30.60
CA HIS A 28 -7.59 0.82 -30.03
C HIS A 28 -8.54 0.15 -31.02
N ILE A 29 -8.32 -1.12 -31.31
CA ILE A 29 -9.23 -1.96 -32.11
C ILE A 29 -10.04 -2.83 -31.12
N PRO A 30 -11.31 -2.50 -30.83
CA PRO A 30 -12.05 -3.12 -29.73
C PRO A 30 -12.18 -4.64 -29.82
N ILE A 31 -12.33 -5.17 -31.06
CA ILE A 31 -12.44 -6.61 -31.29
C ILE A 31 -11.15 -7.35 -30.95
N LEU A 32 -9.99 -6.74 -31.23
CA LEU A 32 -8.69 -7.34 -30.98
C LEU A 32 -8.39 -7.37 -29.47
N THR A 33 -8.67 -6.27 -28.76
CA THR A 33 -8.58 -6.22 -27.29
C THR A 33 -9.51 -7.24 -26.62
N SER A 34 -10.72 -7.42 -27.14
CA SER A 34 -11.67 -8.40 -26.58
C SER A 34 -11.17 -9.83 -26.75
N LEU A 35 -10.61 -10.17 -27.92
CA LEU A 35 -9.99 -11.48 -28.17
C LEU A 35 -8.75 -11.70 -27.32
N GLU A 36 -7.93 -10.66 -27.13
CA GLU A 36 -6.77 -10.70 -26.24
C GLU A 36 -7.18 -10.99 -24.80
N ASN A 37 -8.18 -10.28 -24.27
CA ASN A 37 -8.68 -10.51 -22.90
C ASN A 37 -9.22 -11.93 -22.72
N GLN A 38 -9.96 -12.45 -23.70
CA GLN A 38 -10.45 -13.84 -23.66
C GLN A 38 -9.30 -14.86 -23.72
N ALA A 39 -8.31 -14.63 -24.59
CA ALA A 39 -7.13 -15.48 -24.69
C ALA A 39 -6.30 -15.44 -23.39
N TYR A 40 -6.20 -14.27 -22.76
CA TYR A 40 -5.57 -14.08 -21.47
C TYR A 40 -6.29 -14.86 -20.36
N ASP A 41 -7.61 -14.73 -20.26
CA ASP A 41 -8.43 -15.46 -19.28
C ASP A 41 -8.32 -16.98 -19.47
N ALA A 42 -8.37 -17.46 -20.71
CA ALA A 42 -8.20 -18.87 -21.03
C ALA A 42 -6.81 -19.36 -20.64
N ARG A 43 -5.77 -18.61 -21.00
CA ARG A 43 -4.38 -18.91 -20.60
C ARG A 43 -4.27 -18.98 -19.09
N LEU A 44 -4.77 -17.99 -18.37
CA LEU A 44 -4.72 -17.94 -16.91
C LEU A 44 -5.36 -19.19 -16.30
N LYS A 45 -6.58 -19.55 -16.72
CA LYS A 45 -7.29 -20.77 -16.27
C LYS A 45 -6.53 -22.06 -16.55
N ILE A 46 -5.86 -22.15 -17.70
CA ILE A 46 -5.09 -23.34 -18.10
C ILE A 46 -3.76 -23.43 -17.33
N THR A 47 -3.15 -22.28 -17.01
CA THR A 47 -1.84 -22.23 -16.33
C THR A 47 -1.92 -22.10 -14.81
N LEU A 48 -3.10 -21.82 -14.27
CA LEU A 48 -3.34 -21.76 -12.83
C LEU A 48 -3.03 -23.13 -12.22
N PRO A 49 -2.15 -23.19 -11.20
CA PRO A 49 -1.92 -24.44 -10.49
C PRO A 49 -3.23 -24.97 -9.92
N GLU A 50 -3.50 -26.26 -10.06
CA GLU A 50 -4.69 -26.89 -9.47
C GLU A 50 -4.72 -26.78 -7.93
N HIS A 51 -3.56 -26.54 -7.31
CA HIS A 51 -3.39 -26.50 -5.86
C HIS A 51 -2.95 -25.11 -5.43
N VAL A 52 -3.70 -24.52 -4.49
CA VAL A 52 -3.31 -23.29 -3.80
C VAL A 52 -2.03 -23.57 -3.01
N ASP A 53 -0.99 -22.77 -3.24
CA ASP A 53 0.23 -22.86 -2.46
C ASP A 53 -0.06 -22.46 -1.01
N LYS A 54 -0.01 -23.46 -0.11
CA LYS A 54 -0.29 -23.26 1.32
C LYS A 54 0.79 -22.45 2.04
N GLN A 55 1.88 -22.09 1.37
CA GLN A 55 2.96 -21.29 1.94
C GLN A 55 2.64 -19.79 1.96
N VAL A 56 1.66 -19.34 1.16
CA VAL A 56 1.23 -17.94 1.11
C VAL A 56 -0.16 -17.82 1.70
N ILE A 57 -0.30 -16.99 2.73
CA ILE A 57 -1.56 -16.76 3.43
C ILE A 57 -1.83 -15.25 3.40
N ILE A 58 -3.03 -14.88 2.98
CA ILE A 58 -3.52 -13.51 3.02
C ILE A 58 -4.28 -13.34 4.33
N VAL A 59 -3.87 -12.34 5.12
CA VAL A 59 -4.58 -11.95 6.34
C VAL A 59 -5.37 -10.70 6.01
N ASP A 60 -6.68 -10.84 5.93
CA ASP A 60 -7.59 -9.75 5.59
C ASP A 60 -8.13 -9.04 6.84
N ILE A 61 -8.51 -7.78 6.70
CA ILE A 61 -9.20 -6.99 7.73
C ILE A 61 -10.69 -6.99 7.39
N ASP A 62 -11.37 -8.06 7.80
CA ASP A 62 -12.79 -8.27 7.53
C ASP A 62 -13.70 -7.67 8.60
N GLU A 63 -15.00 -7.62 8.32
CA GLU A 63 -16.01 -7.09 9.25
C GLU A 63 -15.99 -7.83 10.58
N LYS A 64 -15.75 -9.14 10.57
CA LYS A 64 -15.66 -9.96 11.80
C LYS A 64 -14.48 -9.55 12.67
N SER A 65 -13.36 -9.17 12.06
CA SER A 65 -12.19 -8.67 12.76
C SER A 65 -12.45 -7.27 13.32
N LEU A 66 -13.11 -6.40 12.56
CA LEU A 66 -13.50 -5.07 13.02
C LEU A 66 -14.50 -5.13 14.19
N ASP A 67 -15.46 -6.05 14.15
CA ASP A 67 -16.42 -6.27 15.24
C ASP A 67 -15.73 -6.71 16.54
N LYS A 68 -14.60 -7.42 16.45
CA LYS A 68 -13.87 -7.97 17.60
C LYS A 68 -12.80 -7.03 18.16
N ILE A 69 -12.06 -6.36 17.28
CA ILE A 69 -10.89 -5.55 17.64
C ILE A 69 -11.28 -4.08 17.77
N GLY A 70 -12.22 -3.63 16.94
CA GLY A 70 -12.64 -2.24 16.84
C GLY A 70 -12.50 -1.71 15.41
N GLN A 71 -12.92 -0.47 15.25
CA GLN A 71 -12.89 0.24 13.97
C GLN A 71 -11.45 0.43 13.47
N TRP A 72 -11.26 0.23 12.17
CA TRP A 72 -10.02 0.58 11.46
C TRP A 72 -9.95 2.11 11.21
N PRO A 73 -8.77 2.76 11.27
CA PRO A 73 -7.43 2.21 11.52
C PRO A 73 -7.21 1.79 12.97
N TRP A 74 -6.61 0.62 13.16
CA TRP A 74 -6.21 0.16 14.50
C TRP A 74 -4.93 0.86 14.96
N ASN A 75 -4.81 1.04 16.28
CA ASN A 75 -3.56 1.47 16.91
C ASN A 75 -2.43 0.49 16.58
N ARG A 76 -1.20 1.01 16.47
CA ARG A 76 -0.03 0.22 16.06
C ARG A 76 0.39 -0.83 17.09
N ASN A 77 -0.09 -0.74 18.33
CA ASN A 77 0.07 -1.81 19.31
C ASN A 77 -0.66 -3.12 18.90
N VAL A 78 -1.81 -3.02 18.24
CA VAL A 78 -2.54 -4.18 17.70
C VAL A 78 -1.71 -4.81 16.58
N LEU A 79 -1.15 -3.99 15.70
CA LEU A 79 -0.30 -4.44 14.60
C LEU A 79 1.01 -5.07 15.08
N ALA A 80 1.62 -4.50 16.13
CA ALA A 80 2.78 -5.08 16.81
C ALA A 80 2.46 -6.49 17.32
N LYS A 81 1.32 -6.64 18.01
CA LYS A 81 0.87 -7.94 18.53
C LYS A 81 0.59 -8.95 17.42
N ILE A 82 -0.03 -8.53 16.31
CA ILE A 82 -0.25 -9.39 15.15
C ILE A 82 1.10 -9.86 14.59
N ASN A 83 2.04 -8.94 14.40
CA ASN A 83 3.37 -9.25 13.90
C ASN A 83 4.11 -10.23 14.83
N ASP A 84 4.09 -9.98 16.14
CA ASP A 84 4.68 -10.89 17.15
C ASP A 84 4.06 -12.28 17.08
N VAL A 85 2.72 -12.39 17.07
CA VAL A 85 2.04 -13.69 16.99
C VAL A 85 2.39 -14.43 15.69
N LEU A 86 2.44 -13.73 14.56
CA LEU A 86 2.76 -14.34 13.27
C LEU A 86 4.19 -14.88 13.23
N PHE A 87 5.18 -14.13 13.74
CA PHE A 87 6.57 -14.59 13.74
C PHE A 87 6.88 -15.57 14.88
N ASP A 88 6.38 -15.33 16.09
CA ASP A 88 6.78 -16.10 17.28
C ASP A 88 5.94 -17.36 17.46
N TYR A 89 4.65 -17.31 17.15
CA TYR A 89 3.78 -18.49 17.28
C TYR A 89 3.67 -19.26 15.96
N TYR A 90 3.35 -18.57 14.86
CA TYR A 90 3.18 -19.24 13.56
C TYR A 90 4.49 -19.45 12.78
N GLN A 91 5.59 -18.84 13.21
CA GLN A 91 6.93 -19.03 12.62
C GLN A 91 6.95 -18.74 11.11
N ILE A 92 6.25 -17.68 10.69
CA ILE A 92 6.25 -17.26 9.28
C ILE A 92 7.65 -16.83 8.82
N LYS A 93 7.92 -17.00 7.53
CA LYS A 93 9.23 -16.63 6.96
C LYS A 93 9.36 -15.14 6.68
N ALA A 94 8.27 -14.49 6.30
CA ALA A 94 8.22 -13.06 5.98
C ALA A 94 6.76 -12.58 5.96
N ILE A 95 6.57 -11.27 6.14
CA ILE A 95 5.28 -10.59 5.99
C ILE A 95 5.42 -9.38 5.07
N GLY A 96 4.43 -9.15 4.22
CA GLY A 96 4.26 -7.92 3.45
C GLY A 96 3.01 -7.19 3.91
N TYR A 97 3.13 -5.90 4.21
CA TYR A 97 2.00 -5.04 4.53
C TYR A 97 1.53 -4.30 3.27
N ASP A 98 0.31 -4.59 2.81
CA ASP A 98 -0.36 -3.80 1.77
C ASP A 98 -1.12 -2.61 2.38
N ILE A 99 -0.45 -1.87 3.26
CA ILE A 99 -0.99 -0.75 4.03
C ILE A 99 0.13 0.27 4.22
N VAL A 100 -0.22 1.55 4.16
CA VAL A 100 0.72 2.67 4.28
C VAL A 100 0.52 3.35 5.63
N PHE A 101 1.60 3.46 6.40
CA PHE A 101 1.62 4.13 7.71
C PHE A 101 2.17 5.56 7.56
N ALA A 102 1.39 6.43 6.91
CA ALA A 102 1.84 7.78 6.56
C ALA A 102 1.93 8.75 7.74
N GLU A 103 1.11 8.53 8.77
CA GLU A 103 1.01 9.40 9.94
C GLU A 103 1.46 8.66 11.21
N PRO A 104 2.10 9.34 12.17
CA PRO A 104 2.45 8.76 13.46
C PRO A 104 1.19 8.36 14.23
N ASP A 105 1.21 7.21 14.92
CA ASP A 105 0.15 6.86 15.87
C ASP A 105 0.38 7.60 17.18
N ILE A 106 -0.48 8.58 17.42
CA ILE A 106 -0.38 9.48 18.55
C ILE A 106 -1.52 9.17 19.53
N ASP A 107 -1.15 8.71 20.72
CA ASP A 107 -2.07 8.55 21.83
C ASP A 107 -2.25 9.89 22.58
N GLU A 108 -3.47 10.43 22.57
CA GLU A 108 -3.80 11.69 23.25
C GLU A 108 -3.69 11.58 24.78
N GLY A 109 -3.91 10.40 25.34
CA GLY A 109 -3.69 10.10 26.76
C GLY A 109 -2.21 10.16 27.11
N ALA A 110 -1.34 9.58 26.27
CA ALA A 110 0.11 9.67 26.41
C ALA A 110 0.58 11.13 26.38
N LYS A 111 0.08 11.94 25.44
CA LYS A 111 0.35 13.38 25.39
C LYS A 111 -0.07 14.11 26.68
N LEU A 112 -1.24 13.76 27.21
CA LEU A 112 -1.72 14.39 28.44
C LEU A 112 -0.85 14.02 29.65
N LEU A 113 -0.51 12.73 29.79
CA LEU A 113 0.36 12.24 30.84
C LEU A 113 1.76 12.89 30.76
N ASP A 114 2.32 13.01 29.56
CA ASP A 114 3.59 13.69 29.33
C ASP A 114 3.52 15.16 29.72
N ARG A 115 2.44 15.88 29.35
CA ARG A 115 2.24 17.26 29.80
C ARG A 115 2.16 17.38 31.31
N MET A 116 1.45 16.49 32.00
CA MET A 116 1.34 16.51 33.46
C MET A 116 2.70 16.25 34.13
N ALA A 117 3.46 15.27 33.63
CA ALA A 117 4.79 14.93 34.12
C ALA A 117 5.78 16.09 33.96
N ASN A 118 5.63 16.89 32.91
CA ASN A 118 6.48 18.04 32.61
C ASN A 118 5.91 19.39 33.10
N SER A 119 4.81 19.41 33.85
CA SER A 119 4.21 20.65 34.37
C SER A 119 3.64 20.50 35.78
N SER A 120 2.33 20.30 35.90
CA SER A 120 1.59 20.36 37.16
C SER A 120 2.01 19.30 38.18
N LEU A 121 2.51 18.14 37.73
CA LEU A 121 2.87 17.00 38.58
C LEU A 121 4.36 16.64 38.51
N GLN A 122 5.21 17.53 37.98
CA GLN A 122 6.66 17.26 37.83
C GLN A 122 7.39 17.00 39.16
N ASN A 123 6.86 17.53 40.26
CA ASN A 123 7.44 17.42 41.60
C ASN A 123 6.75 16.36 42.47
N ASP A 124 5.81 15.57 41.93
CA ASP A 124 5.16 14.47 42.64
C ASP A 124 5.90 13.16 42.34
N PRO A 125 6.69 12.60 43.29
CA PRO A 125 7.47 11.39 43.04
C PRO A 125 6.61 10.18 42.73
N THR A 126 5.41 10.10 43.30
CA THR A 126 4.48 8.97 43.10
C THR A 126 3.95 8.99 41.67
N PHE A 127 3.57 10.18 41.19
CA PHE A 127 3.11 10.35 39.82
C PHE A 127 4.23 10.04 38.82
N ILE A 128 5.45 10.54 39.04
CA ILE A 128 6.58 10.30 38.14
C ILE A 128 6.96 8.81 38.08
N GLN A 129 6.85 8.09 39.20
CA GLN A 129 7.07 6.65 39.22
C GLN A 129 6.03 5.92 38.35
N GLU A 130 4.75 6.23 38.49
CA GLU A 130 3.68 5.62 37.69
C GLU A 130 3.75 6.02 36.21
N TYR A 131 4.10 7.28 35.93
CA TYR A 131 4.35 7.80 34.59
C TYR A 131 5.41 6.95 33.88
N ASN A 132 6.57 6.76 34.50
CA ASN A 132 7.66 5.96 33.93
C ASN A 132 7.27 4.49 33.72
N ARG A 133 6.37 3.96 34.54
CA ARG A 133 5.85 2.59 34.42
C ARG A 133 4.87 2.44 33.25
N VAL A 134 4.00 3.41 33.01
CA VAL A 134 2.89 3.30 32.05
C VAL A 134 3.27 3.83 30.67
N MET A 135 4.05 4.92 30.60
CA MET A 135 4.33 5.62 29.35
C MET A 135 4.90 4.72 28.24
N PRO A 136 5.79 3.75 28.50
CA PRO A 136 6.27 2.83 27.45
C PRO A 136 5.15 2.03 26.76
N SER A 137 4.09 1.68 27.49
CA SER A 137 2.96 0.90 26.93
C SER A 137 2.05 1.69 25.99
N LEU A 138 2.12 3.02 26.04
CA LEU A 138 1.33 3.92 25.20
C LEU A 138 2.08 4.39 23.94
N GLN A 139 3.36 4.03 23.81
CA GLN A 139 4.18 4.36 22.64
C GLN A 139 3.97 3.33 21.52
N HIS A 140 2.76 3.34 20.94
CA HIS A 140 2.33 2.34 19.95
C HIS A 140 3.27 2.24 18.74
N ASP A 141 3.76 3.38 18.23
CA ASP A 141 4.74 3.43 17.13
C ASP A 141 6.05 2.72 17.49
N GLN A 142 6.55 2.93 18.70
CA GLN A 142 7.77 2.29 19.17
C GLN A 142 7.57 0.79 19.33
N LEU A 143 6.46 0.37 19.93
CA LEU A 143 6.13 -1.06 20.09
C LEU A 143 6.05 -1.76 18.73
N PHE A 144 5.43 -1.13 17.74
CA PHE A 144 5.39 -1.69 16.39
C PHE A 144 6.78 -1.75 15.77
N ALA A 145 7.56 -0.66 15.79
CA ALA A 145 8.92 -0.65 15.26
C ALA A 145 9.84 -1.71 15.91
N GLU A 146 9.69 -1.93 17.22
CA GLU A 146 10.40 -2.99 17.94
C GLU A 146 9.97 -4.39 17.47
N SER A 147 8.67 -4.62 17.28
CA SER A 147 8.16 -5.88 16.74
C SER A 147 8.72 -6.19 15.34
N LEU A 148 9.01 -5.18 14.52
CA LEU A 148 9.57 -5.36 13.18
C LEU A 148 11.07 -5.64 13.18
N ARG A 149 11.78 -5.30 14.27
CA ARG A 149 13.25 -5.30 14.30
C ARG A 149 13.81 -6.71 14.14
N GLY A 150 14.69 -6.88 13.16
CA GLY A 150 15.35 -8.16 12.88
C GLY A 150 14.43 -9.21 12.24
N ARG A 151 13.19 -8.85 11.87
CA ARG A 151 12.23 -9.73 11.20
C ARG A 151 12.11 -9.36 9.72
N LYS A 152 11.76 -10.35 8.89
CA LYS A 152 11.64 -10.16 7.43
C LYS A 152 10.29 -9.53 7.11
N THR A 153 10.21 -8.22 7.28
CA THR A 153 9.01 -7.42 7.03
C THR A 153 9.22 -6.49 5.85
N VAL A 154 8.24 -6.44 4.95
CA VAL A 154 8.15 -5.48 3.85
C VAL A 154 6.99 -4.53 4.12
N MET A 155 7.27 -3.23 4.11
CA MET A 155 6.27 -2.19 4.36
C MET A 155 5.66 -1.71 3.04
N GLY A 156 4.39 -1.31 3.09
CA GLY A 156 3.76 -0.61 1.97
C GLY A 156 4.45 0.71 1.69
N PHE A 157 4.63 1.02 0.41
CA PHE A 157 5.23 2.27 -0.06
C PHE A 157 4.40 2.84 -1.20
N VAL A 158 4.13 4.15 -1.16
CA VAL A 158 3.46 4.86 -2.25
C VAL A 158 4.51 5.49 -3.14
N MET A 159 4.59 5.03 -4.39
CA MET A 159 5.36 5.71 -5.45
C MET A 159 4.47 6.76 -6.10
N ASP A 160 4.69 8.02 -5.74
CA ASP A 160 4.06 9.17 -6.38
C ASP A 160 5.07 9.84 -7.33
N THR A 161 4.88 9.66 -8.63
CA THR A 161 5.79 10.16 -9.67
C THR A 161 5.25 11.40 -10.39
N ASP A 162 3.97 11.74 -10.19
CA ASP A 162 3.26 12.75 -10.98
C ASP A 162 2.85 14.00 -10.18
N THR A 163 2.96 13.97 -8.84
CA THR A 163 2.51 15.10 -8.02
C THR A 163 3.64 16.10 -7.76
N ILE A 164 3.60 17.26 -8.44
CA ILE A 164 4.41 18.42 -8.08
C ILE A 164 3.84 19.02 -6.79
N LYS A 165 4.42 18.66 -5.64
CA LYS A 165 4.07 19.28 -4.36
C LYS A 165 4.47 20.75 -4.36
N GLY A 166 3.54 21.64 -3.95
CA GLY A 166 3.79 23.08 -3.83
C GLY A 166 3.50 23.92 -5.08
N SER A 167 2.99 23.33 -6.17
CA SER A 167 2.44 24.12 -7.28
C SER A 167 1.02 24.58 -6.95
N LEU A 168 0.73 25.85 -7.20
CA LEU A 168 -0.64 26.35 -7.12
C LEU A 168 -1.48 25.67 -8.22
N PRO A 169 -2.74 25.29 -7.93
CA PRO A 169 -3.66 24.81 -8.95
C PRO A 169 -3.86 25.88 -10.03
N GLN A 170 -4.28 25.46 -11.23
CA GLN A 170 -4.56 26.38 -12.31
C GLN A 170 -5.58 27.43 -11.84
N ALA A 171 -5.25 28.71 -12.03
CA ALA A 171 -6.07 29.81 -11.53
C ALA A 171 -7.50 29.70 -12.08
N ILE A 172 -8.48 29.64 -11.18
CA ILE A 172 -9.90 29.51 -11.55
C ILE A 172 -10.43 30.82 -12.17
N ALA A 173 -9.77 31.94 -11.90
CA ALA A 173 -10.04 33.22 -12.53
C ALA A 173 -8.77 34.08 -12.60
N THR A 174 -8.60 34.81 -13.70
CA THR A 174 -7.63 35.90 -13.84
C THR A 174 -8.33 37.22 -13.55
N LEU A 175 -7.85 37.97 -12.56
CA LEU A 175 -8.35 39.31 -12.28
C LEU A 175 -8.05 40.21 -13.48
N ASP A 176 -9.09 40.85 -14.03
CA ASP A 176 -8.95 41.84 -15.09
C ASP A 176 -8.18 43.05 -14.54
N LYS A 177 -7.01 43.35 -15.13
CA LYS A 177 -6.12 44.45 -14.71
C LYS A 177 -6.64 45.80 -15.19
N LYS A 178 -7.88 46.12 -14.84
CA LYS A 178 -8.46 47.44 -15.11
C LYS A 178 -9.21 47.96 -13.89
N THR A 179 -8.44 48.36 -12.88
CA THR A 179 -8.84 49.39 -11.91
C THR A 179 -7.61 50.13 -11.45
#